data_AF-A0AAE4K6G7-F1
#
_entry.id   AF-A0AAE4K6G7-F1
#
_cell.length_a   1.000
_cell.length_b   1.000
_cell.length_c   1.000
_cell.angle_alpha   90.00
_cell.angle_beta   90.00
_cell.angle_gamma   90.00
#
_symmetry.space_group_name_H-M   'P 1'
#
loop_
_entity.id
_entity.type
_entity.pdbx_description
1 polymer ?
#
loop_
_entity_poly.entity_id
_entity_poly.type
_entity_poly.pdbx_seq_one_letter_code
_entity_poly.pdbx_strand_id
1 'polypeptide(L)' 'MPKRSKTIEPVVVVPPQFLTEPDGFLNVPVSRKTRDHIHHLKKSMRVSSQAEVIEKAVAIVRAIDLAAKGELPDN' A
#
# COMPACT_ATOMS: atom_id res chain seq x y z
N MET A 1 -21.14 -27.07 -35.49
CA MET A 1 -20.67 -26.71 -34.13
C MET A 1 -19.57 -25.66 -34.25
N PRO A 2 -19.72 -24.42 -33.74
CA PRO A 2 -18.63 -23.45 -33.78
C PRO A 2 -17.75 -23.58 -32.52
N LYS A 3 -16.43 -23.67 -32.72
CA LYS A 3 -15.43 -23.69 -31.65
C LYS A 3 -15.23 -22.26 -31.15
N ARG A 4 -15.62 -21.98 -29.90
CA ARG A 4 -15.43 -20.67 -29.25
C ARG A 4 -13.97 -20.53 -28.82
N SER A 5 -13.17 -19.84 -29.63
CA SER A 5 -11.82 -19.42 -29.27
C SER A 5 -11.89 -18.54 -28.01
N LYS A 6 -11.32 -18.99 -26.91
CA LYS A 6 -11.16 -18.18 -25.70
C LYS A 6 -9.93 -17.31 -25.89
N THR A 7 -10.14 -16.04 -26.23
CA THR A 7 -9.10 -15.01 -26.09
C THR A 7 -8.81 -14.85 -24.61
N ILE A 8 -7.59 -15.17 -24.19
CA ILE A 8 -7.12 -14.93 -22.83
C ILE A 8 -6.63 -13.49 -22.81
N GLU A 9 -7.41 -12.58 -22.27
CA GLU A 9 -6.97 -11.21 -22.07
C GLU A 9 -5.90 -11.18 -20.97
N PRO A 10 -4.78 -10.47 -21.17
CA PRO A 10 -3.76 -10.34 -20.15
C PRO A 10 -4.36 -9.59 -18.96
N VAL A 11 -4.39 -10.23 -17.80
CA VAL A 11 -4.74 -9.58 -16.54
C VAL A 11 -3.66 -8.54 -16.25
N VAL A 12 -3.97 -7.28 -16.55
CA VAL A 12 -3.12 -6.15 -16.18
C VAL A 12 -3.23 -5.99 -14.67
N VAL A 13 -2.26 -6.53 -13.95
CA VAL A 13 -2.13 -6.32 -12.51
C VAL A 13 -1.69 -4.88 -12.31
N VAL A 14 -2.65 -3.96 -12.16
CA VAL A 14 -2.36 -2.58 -11.76
C VAL A 14 -1.96 -2.64 -10.28
N PRO A 15 -0.72 -2.28 -9.92
CA PRO A 15 -0.33 -2.23 -8.52
C PRO A 15 -1.23 -1.20 -7.80
N PRO A 16 -1.70 -1.50 -6.58
CA PRO A 16 -2.54 -0.58 -5.83
C PRO A 16 -1.87 0.79 -5.75
N GLN A 17 -2.52 1.80 -6.33
CA GLN A 17 -2.14 3.19 -6.22
C GLN A 17 -2.59 3.66 -4.85
N PHE A 18 -1.66 3.70 -3.89
CA PHE A 18 -1.94 4.22 -2.55
C PHE A 18 -2.05 5.74 -2.51
N LEU A 19 -1.58 6.42 -3.55
CA LEU A 19 -1.66 7.87 -3.70
C LEU A 19 -2.62 8.18 -4.84
N THR A 20 -3.85 8.54 -4.50
CA THR A 20 -4.78 9.19 -5.43
C THR A 20 -4.54 10.70 -5.40
N GLU A 21 -4.61 11.34 -4.22
CA GLU A 21 -4.31 12.77 -4.04
C GLU A 21 -3.69 13.03 -2.63
N PRO A 22 -2.60 13.81 -2.51
CA PRO A 22 -2.03 14.16 -1.20
C PRO A 22 -2.94 15.13 -0.42
N ASP A 23 -3.28 14.80 0.83
CA ASP A 23 -4.10 15.64 1.75
C ASP A 23 -3.27 16.58 2.66
N GLY A 24 -1.96 16.62 2.47
CA GLY A 24 -1.05 17.52 3.20
C GLY A 24 0.20 16.85 3.75
N PHE A 25 0.79 17.45 4.78
CA PHE A 25 2.03 16.99 5.41
C PHE A 25 1.87 16.75 6.90
N LEU A 26 2.48 15.67 7.39
CA LEU A 26 2.63 15.40 8.81
C LEU A 26 4.02 15.86 9.30
N ASN A 27 4.08 17.02 9.96
CA ASN A 27 5.32 17.56 10.53
C ASN A 27 5.61 16.94 11.91
N VAL A 28 6.05 15.68 11.92
CA VAL A 28 6.34 14.94 13.16
C VAL A 28 7.85 14.72 13.31
N PRO A 29 8.45 15.11 14.46
CA PRO A 29 9.85 14.81 14.73
C PRO A 29 10.04 13.31 14.92
N VAL A 30 11.08 12.75 14.29
CA VAL A 30 11.42 11.33 14.39
C VAL A 30 12.88 11.15 14.76
N SER A 31 13.19 10.01 15.38
CA SER A 31 14.59 9.64 15.66
C SER A 31 15.36 9.37 14.36
N ARG A 32 16.70 9.51 14.41
CA ARG A 32 17.58 9.12 13.30
C ARG A 32 17.36 7.67 12.87
N LYS A 33 17.23 6.76 13.85
CA LYS A 33 16.98 5.33 13.61
C LYS A 33 15.69 5.12 12.82
N THR A 34 14.61 5.81 13.19
CA THR A 34 13.33 5.76 12.46
C THR A 34 13.50 6.23 11.02
N ARG A 35 14.18 7.35 10.79
CA ARG A 35 14.44 7.88 9.44
C ARG A 35 15.23 6.89 8.58
N ASP A 36 16.26 6.27 9.14
CA ASP A 36 17.10 5.30 8.43
C ASP A 36 16.29 4.02 8.11
N HIS A 37 15.43 3.57 9.02
CA HIS A 37 14.51 2.45 8.78
C HIS A 37 13.50 2.75 7.66
N ILE A 38 12.90 3.95 7.63
CA ILE A 38 11.99 4.36 6.55
C ILE A 38 12.71 4.32 5.20
N HIS A 39 13.97 4.77 5.15
CA HIS A 39 14.78 4.70 3.93
C HIS A 39 15.01 3.25 3.47
N HIS A 40 15.29 2.32 4.39
CA HIS A 40 15.45 0.90 4.06
C HIS A 40 14.14 0.23 3.64
N LEU A 41 13.04 0.54 4.32
CA LEU A 41 11.71 0.03 3.99
C LEU A 41 11.27 0.46 2.59
N LYS A 42 11.61 1.68 2.16
CA LYS A 42 11.34 2.14 0.79
C LYS A 42 11.85 1.17 -0.27
N LYS A 43 13.09 0.69 -0.11
CA LYS A 43 13.72 -0.28 -1.01
C LYS A 43 13.05 -1.66 -0.91
N SER A 44 12.79 -2.11 0.31
CA SER A 44 12.22 -3.45 0.58
C SER A 44 10.79 -3.58 0.05
N MET A 45 9.99 -2.51 0.19
CA MET A 45 8.60 -2.44 -0.28
C MET A 45 8.49 -2.08 -1.76
N ARG A 46 9.61 -1.75 -2.42
CA ARG A 46 9.68 -1.34 -3.84
C ARG A 46 8.78 -0.15 -4.16
N VAL A 47 8.78 0.84 -3.28
CA VAL A 47 7.92 2.04 -3.39
C VAL A 47 8.75 3.27 -3.78
N SER A 48 8.06 4.26 -4.34
CA SER A 48 8.70 5.42 -4.96
C SER A 48 9.24 6.42 -3.93
N SER A 49 8.56 6.55 -2.78
CA SER A 49 8.83 7.60 -1.79
C SER A 49 8.75 7.09 -0.36
N GLN A 50 9.31 7.88 0.57
CA GLN A 50 9.17 7.62 2.01
C GLN A 50 7.73 7.87 2.49
N ALA A 51 7.01 8.80 1.88
CA ALA A 51 5.59 9.03 2.15
C ALA A 51 4.78 7.76 1.85
N GLU A 52 5.04 7.11 0.71
CA GLU A 52 4.37 5.86 0.34
C GLU A 52 4.66 4.70 1.31
N VAL A 53 5.85 4.68 1.93
CA VAL A 53 6.16 3.74 3.02
C VAL A 53 5.26 3.99 4.23
N ILE A 54 5.12 5.25 4.63
CA ILE A 54 4.30 5.63 5.80
C ILE A 54 2.84 5.29 5.56
N GLU A 55 2.28 5.66 4.41
CA GLU A 55 0.89 5.37 4.03
C GLU A 55 0.58 3.86 4.10
N LYS A 56 1.43 3.04 3.47
CA LYS A 56 1.28 1.59 3.50
C LYS A 56 1.41 1.02 4.91
N ALA A 57 2.36 1.53 5.70
CA ALA A 57 2.52 1.09 7.09
C ALA A 57 1.28 1.41 7.94
N VAL A 58 0.72 2.62 7.79
CA VAL A 58 -0.50 3.03 8.48
C VAL A 58 -1.70 2.19 8.03
N ALA A 59 -1.84 1.93 6.73
CA ALA A 59 -2.90 1.06 6.21
C ALA A 59 -2.82 -0.37 6.78
N ILE A 60 -1.61 -0.94 6.85
CA ILE A 60 -1.40 -2.27 7.45
C ILE A 60 -1.76 -2.26 8.94
N VAL A 61 -1.28 -1.27 9.70
CA VAL A 61 -1.59 -1.16 11.14
C VAL A 61 -3.09 -0.96 11.35
N ARG A 62 -3.76 -0.17 10.52
CA ARG A 62 -5.21 0.01 10.58
C ARG A 62 -5.96 -1.28 10.27
N ALA A 63 -5.54 -2.04 9.27
CA ALA A 63 -6.14 -3.33 8.96
C ALA A 63 -6.00 -4.32 10.14
N ILE A 64 -4.85 -4.32 10.82
CA ILE A 64 -4.63 -5.12 12.03
C ILE A 64 -5.57 -4.67 13.16
N ASP A 65 -5.71 -3.36 13.39
CA ASP A 65 -6.63 -2.81 14.40
C ASP A 65 -8.09 -3.20 14.15
N LEU A 66 -8.56 -3.08 12.90
CA LEU A 66 -9.90 -3.49 12.50
C LEU A 66 -10.10 -5.00 12.69
N ALA A 67 -9.13 -5.82 12.27
CA ALA A 67 -9.18 -7.26 12.47
C ALA A 67 -9.24 -7.63 13.96
N ALA A 68 -8.48 -6.96 14.81
CA ALA A 68 -8.49 -7.18 16.26
C ALA A 68 -9.83 -6.79 16.91
N LYS A 69 -10.54 -5.82 16.34
CA LYS A 69 -11.88 -5.39 16.79
C LYS A 69 -13.03 -6.20 16.19
N GLY A 70 -12.75 -7.04 15.18
CA GLY A 70 -13.79 -7.74 14.41
C GLY A 70 -14.56 -6.84 13.43
N GLU A 71 -13.99 -5.68 13.08
CA GLU A 71 -14.59 -4.66 12.20
C GLU A 71 -13.99 -4.72 10.79
N LEU A 72 -13.80 -5.92 10.23
CA LEU A 72 -13.30 -6.04 8.86
C LEU A 72 -14.33 -5.44 7.88
N PRO A 73 -13.91 -4.63 6.90
CA PRO A 73 -14.82 -4.13 5.89
C PRO A 73 -15.37 -5.30 5.07
N ASP A 74 -16.69 -5.33 4.90
CA ASP A 74 -17.35 -6.24 3.97
C ASP A 74 -16.82 -5.96 2.54
N ASN A 75 -16.29 -6.99 1.88
CA ASN A 75 -15.70 -6.89 0.53
C ASN A 75 -16.72 -6.51 -0.54
#